data_AF-A0ABD5M3J6-F1
#
_entry.id   AF-A0ABD5M3J6-F1
#
_cell.length_a   1.000
_cell.length_b   1.000
_cell.length_c   1.000
_cell.angle_alpha   90.00
_cell.angle_beta   90.00
_cell.angle_gamma   90.00
#
_symmetry.space_group_name_H-M   'P 1'
#
loop_
_entity.id
_entity.type
_entity.pdbx_description
1 polymer ?
#
loop_
_entity_poly.entity_id
_entity_poly.type
_entity_poly.pdbx_seq_one_letter_code
_entity_poly.pdbx_strand_id
1 'polypeptide(L)'
;MGDRSGDGGEATAAESAGATADAAGDADPLPDDLDDAGVDDEVKRRLREAYLNDEENALIVTRVRSVGDRVAVEMRPPHGDATHTERFDAPRDGSLRESEAFLEFLEAVGVSPLDVGELVGARVPATYDPETGWEVDAAYRAESNGARRLAAARDWLWTYRTWLLAALLVGGELVFVALIILVYG
;
A
#
# COMPACT_ATOMS: atom_id res chain seq x y z
N MET A 1 6.38 41.90 -60.50
CA MET A 1 4.98 41.46 -60.62
C MET A 1 4.52 41.05 -59.23
N GLY A 2 3.68 41.87 -58.60
CA GLY A 2 3.22 41.67 -57.23
C GLY A 2 2.93 42.98 -56.49
N ASP A 3 2.11 43.84 -57.11
CA ASP A 3 1.43 44.94 -56.42
C ASP A 3 0.29 44.41 -55.54
N ARG A 4 0.11 45.07 -54.37
CA ARG A 4 -1.16 45.59 -53.78
C ARG A 4 -1.10 45.51 -52.25
N SER A 5 -1.01 46.66 -51.58
CA SER A 5 -2.13 47.48 -51.08
C SER A 5 -2.58 46.99 -49.70
N GLY A 6 -2.72 47.82 -48.68
CA GLY A 6 -2.61 49.27 -48.58
C GLY A 6 -3.15 49.72 -47.22
N ASP A 7 -3.03 51.02 -46.98
CA ASP A 7 -3.86 51.86 -46.09
C ASP A 7 -3.75 51.56 -44.57
N GLY A 8 -3.42 52.50 -43.69
CA GLY A 8 -3.70 53.93 -43.68
C GLY A 8 -4.55 54.21 -42.44
N GLY A 9 -4.10 55.07 -41.53
CA GLY A 9 -4.87 55.36 -40.32
C GLY A 9 -4.09 56.06 -39.22
N GLU A 10 -4.04 57.37 -39.33
CA GLU A 10 -3.54 58.34 -38.36
C GLU A 10 -4.27 58.33 -37.00
N ALA A 11 -3.47 58.53 -35.95
CA ALA A 11 -3.60 59.57 -34.92
C ALA A 11 -4.70 59.58 -33.83
N THR A 12 -4.21 60.04 -32.67
CA THR A 12 -4.87 60.81 -31.58
C THR A 12 -5.49 60.08 -30.38
N ALA A 13 -4.73 60.14 -29.28
CA ALA A 13 -5.03 60.68 -27.96
C ALA A 13 -6.48 61.03 -27.55
N ALA A 14 -6.69 60.78 -26.25
CA ALA A 14 -7.46 61.55 -25.27
C ALA A 14 -8.73 60.89 -24.71
N GLU A 15 -8.59 60.48 -23.45
CA GLU A 15 -9.47 60.81 -22.33
C GLU A 15 -10.87 60.18 -22.26
N SER A 16 -11.04 59.29 -21.28
CA SER A 16 -12.25 59.32 -20.44
C SER A 16 -11.88 58.96 -19.02
N ALA A 17 -11.92 60.00 -18.20
CA ALA A 17 -11.80 59.96 -16.76
C ALA A 17 -13.05 59.33 -16.11
N GLY A 18 -12.85 58.79 -14.91
CA GLY A 18 -13.84 58.83 -13.84
C GLY A 18 -14.91 57.74 -13.84
N ALA A 19 -14.65 56.67 -13.09
CA ALA A 19 -15.71 56.00 -12.33
C ALA A 19 -15.09 55.44 -11.05
N THR A 20 -15.11 56.28 -10.00
CA THR A 20 -15.07 55.83 -8.62
C THR A 20 -16.25 54.89 -8.38
N ALA A 21 -15.95 53.62 -8.15
CA ALA A 21 -16.80 52.70 -7.40
C ALA A 21 -15.87 52.15 -6.32
N ASP A 22 -15.80 52.73 -5.12
CA ASP A 22 -16.81 52.56 -4.06
C ASP A 22 -17.76 51.39 -4.31
N ALA A 23 -17.17 50.21 -4.49
CA ALA A 23 -17.82 48.97 -4.09
C ALA A 23 -17.44 48.72 -2.63
N ALA A 24 -18.06 49.49 -1.74
CA ALA A 24 -18.42 49.01 -0.42
C ALA A 24 -19.39 47.83 -0.64
N GLY A 25 -18.83 46.66 -0.91
CA GLY A 25 -19.53 45.40 -0.88
C GLY A 25 -19.14 44.72 0.40
N ASP A 26 -20.10 44.62 1.32
CA ASP A 26 -20.08 43.81 2.53
C ASP A 26 -19.41 42.45 2.29
N ALA A 27 -18.09 42.39 2.45
CA ALA A 27 -17.48 41.19 2.98
C ALA A 27 -17.79 41.27 4.47
N ASP A 28 -18.99 40.80 4.83
CA ASP A 28 -19.32 40.46 6.21
C ASP A 28 -18.07 39.74 6.78
N PRO A 29 -17.43 40.25 7.84
CA PRO A 29 -16.27 39.58 8.40
C PRO A 29 -16.72 38.17 8.69
N LEU A 30 -16.13 37.20 7.96
CA LEU A 30 -16.33 35.78 8.25
C LEU A 30 -16.17 35.65 9.75
N PRO A 31 -17.19 35.16 10.48
CA PRO A 31 -17.06 35.05 11.92
C PRO A 31 -15.81 34.23 12.19
N ASP A 32 -14.91 34.76 13.02
CA ASP A 32 -13.68 34.08 13.48
C ASP A 32 -14.00 32.74 14.20
N ASP A 33 -15.28 32.41 14.34
CA ASP A 33 -15.84 31.18 14.90
C ASP A 33 -16.08 30.08 13.84
N LEU A 34 -15.76 30.30 12.55
CA LEU A 34 -15.88 29.25 11.51
C LEU A 34 -14.80 28.18 11.57
N ASP A 35 -13.82 28.31 12.47
CA ASP A 35 -12.78 27.29 12.66
C ASP A 35 -13.32 25.94 13.18
N ASP A 36 -14.60 25.87 13.59
CA ASP A 36 -15.25 24.62 14.01
C ASP A 36 -16.72 24.55 13.55
N ALA A 37 -17.02 24.85 12.29
CA ALA A 37 -18.34 24.60 11.70
C ALA A 37 -18.62 23.09 11.56
N GLY A 38 -18.89 22.40 12.68
CA GLY A 38 -19.87 21.31 12.83
C GLY A 38 -19.80 20.11 11.89
N VAL A 39 -18.68 19.83 11.22
CA VAL A 39 -18.55 18.58 10.46
C VAL A 39 -18.22 17.47 11.44
N ASP A 40 -19.14 16.50 11.56
CA ASP A 40 -18.98 15.32 12.39
C ASP A 40 -17.61 14.67 12.14
N ASP A 41 -16.94 14.25 13.22
CA ASP A 41 -15.64 13.58 13.14
C ASP A 41 -15.70 12.34 12.23
N GLU A 42 -16.86 11.70 12.16
CA GLU A 42 -17.15 10.58 11.27
C GLU A 42 -17.12 10.96 9.78
N VAL A 43 -17.61 12.15 9.44
CA VAL A 43 -17.57 12.66 8.06
C VAL A 43 -16.15 13.11 7.71
N LYS A 44 -15.46 13.78 8.63
CA LYS A 44 -14.02 14.10 8.47
C LYS A 44 -13.18 12.84 8.28
N ARG A 45 -13.49 11.77 9.04
CA ARG A 45 -12.84 10.45 8.94
C ARG A 45 -13.06 9.84 7.56
N ARG A 46 -14.30 9.80 7.08
CA ARG A 46 -14.63 9.19 5.79
C ARG A 46 -14.10 9.99 4.59
N LEU A 47 -14.09 11.31 4.67
CA LEU A 47 -13.47 12.17 3.66
C LEU A 47 -11.95 11.96 3.63
N ARG A 48 -11.30 11.83 4.78
CA ARG A 48 -9.87 11.52 4.87
C ARG A 48 -9.55 10.15 4.28
N GLU A 49 -10.37 9.15 4.58
CA GLU A 49 -10.28 7.81 3.99
C GLU A 49 -10.45 7.85 2.47
N ALA A 50 -11.49 8.51 1.96
CA ALA A 50 -11.76 8.61 0.53
C ALA A 50 -10.66 9.39 -0.23
N TYR A 51 -10.11 10.44 0.37
CA TYR A 51 -9.03 11.24 -0.23
C TYR A 51 -7.70 10.49 -0.21
N LEU A 52 -7.36 9.81 0.88
CA LEU A 52 -6.13 9.03 0.97
C LEU A 52 -6.21 7.75 0.13
N ASN A 53 -7.40 7.17 -0.03
CA ASN A 53 -7.64 5.97 -0.81
C ASN A 53 -8.11 6.22 -2.26
N ASP A 54 -7.84 7.40 -2.84
CA ASP A 54 -8.13 7.64 -4.26
C ASP A 54 -7.17 6.82 -5.17
N GLU A 55 -7.21 6.99 -6.51
CA GLU A 55 -6.47 6.20 -7.53
C GLU A 55 -4.95 6.00 -7.28
N GLU A 56 -4.36 6.63 -6.26
CA GLU A 56 -2.98 6.48 -5.81
C GLU A 56 -2.79 5.62 -4.53
N ASN A 57 -3.67 4.65 -4.24
CA ASN A 57 -3.60 3.64 -3.14
C ASN A 57 -2.27 2.84 -3.05
N ALA A 58 -1.15 3.51 -2.84
CA ALA A 58 0.16 2.91 -2.83
C ALA A 58 1.14 3.72 -1.99
N LEU A 59 1.96 3.01 -1.21
CA LEU A 59 3.12 3.60 -0.57
C LEU A 59 4.31 3.57 -1.54
N ILE A 60 5.08 4.64 -1.56
CA ILE A 60 6.31 4.76 -2.35
C ILE A 60 7.47 4.29 -1.47
N VAL A 61 8.27 3.34 -1.96
CA VAL A 61 9.50 2.94 -1.27
C VAL A 61 10.50 4.09 -1.33
N THR A 62 10.97 4.53 -0.17
CA THR A 62 11.93 5.63 -0.06
C THR A 62 13.33 5.15 0.28
N ARG A 63 13.45 4.00 0.95
CA ARG A 63 14.73 3.46 1.36
C ARG A 63 14.65 1.95 1.57
N VAL A 64 15.74 1.27 1.23
CA VAL A 64 15.97 -0.14 1.58
C VAL A 64 17.29 -0.22 2.32
N ARG A 65 17.32 -0.86 3.48
CA ARG A 65 18.55 -1.00 4.28
C ARG A 65 18.59 -2.35 4.97
N SER A 66 19.79 -2.92 5.08
CA SER A 66 20.03 -4.04 5.98
C SER A 66 20.27 -3.50 7.39
N VAL A 67 19.60 -4.07 8.38
CA VAL A 67 19.70 -3.76 9.80
C VAL A 67 19.89 -5.07 10.56
N GLY A 68 21.13 -5.36 10.96
CA GLY A 68 21.48 -6.63 11.60
C GLY A 68 21.23 -7.80 10.66
N ASP A 69 20.37 -8.72 11.08
CA ASP A 69 19.95 -9.90 10.33
C ASP A 69 18.66 -9.70 9.53
N ARG A 70 18.22 -8.45 9.34
CA ARG A 70 16.98 -8.12 8.62
C ARG A 70 17.17 -7.07 7.54
N VAL A 71 16.28 -7.04 6.56
CA VAL A 71 16.14 -6.00 5.55
C VAL A 71 14.92 -5.17 5.90
N ALA A 72 15.11 -3.87 6.13
CA ALA A 72 14.05 -2.91 6.35
C ALA A 72 13.76 -2.13 5.06
N VAL A 73 12.51 -2.17 4.61
CA VAL A 73 11.99 -1.41 3.48
C VAL A 73 11.11 -0.29 4.04
N GLU A 74 11.57 0.95 3.90
CA GLU A 74 10.87 2.15 4.36
C GLU A 74 10.05 2.73 3.22
N MET A 75 8.78 2.97 3.49
CA MET A 75 7.82 3.46 2.53
C MET A 75 7.07 4.67 3.08
N ARG A 76 6.60 5.54 2.18
CA ARG A 76 5.80 6.72 2.54
C ARG A 76 4.61 6.85 1.61
N PRO A 77 3.48 7.36 2.10
CA PRO A 77 2.37 7.69 1.23
C PRO A 77 2.76 8.82 0.27
N PRO A 78 2.10 8.93 -0.89
CA PRO A 78 2.35 10.02 -1.84
C PRO A 78 2.02 11.37 -1.23
N HIS A 79 0.99 11.38 -0.39
CA HIS A 79 0.51 12.52 0.37
C HIS A 79 0.67 12.24 1.86
N GLY A 80 1.55 13.00 2.52
CA GLY A 80 1.80 12.92 3.96
C GLY A 80 3.19 12.41 4.34
N ASP A 81 3.53 12.55 5.63
CA ASP A 81 4.88 12.28 6.15
C ASP A 81 5.00 10.98 6.95
N ALA A 82 3.93 10.20 7.02
CA ALA A 82 3.91 8.93 7.75
C ALA A 82 4.93 7.97 7.13
N THR A 83 5.83 7.43 7.96
CA THR A 83 6.83 6.45 7.51
C THR A 83 6.38 5.06 7.91
N HIS A 84 6.07 4.24 6.92
CA HIS A 84 5.80 2.81 7.09
C HIS A 84 7.10 2.02 6.93
N THR A 85 7.28 0.92 7.66
CA THR A 85 8.50 0.10 7.57
C THR A 85 8.16 -1.38 7.62
N GLU A 86 8.37 -2.07 6.51
CA GLU A 86 8.32 -3.53 6.45
C GLU A 86 9.71 -4.11 6.74
N ARG A 87 9.74 -5.20 7.51
CA ARG A 87 10.99 -5.87 7.90
C ARG A 87 10.96 -7.32 7.43
N PHE A 88 11.97 -7.70 6.68
CA PHE A 88 12.15 -9.04 6.14
C PHE A 88 13.42 -9.66 6.71
N ASP A 89 13.52 -10.97 6.71
CA ASP A 89 14.76 -11.66 7.10
C ASP A 89 15.83 -11.47 6.01
N ALA A 90 17.05 -11.11 6.43
CA ALA A 90 18.15 -10.88 5.52
C ALA A 90 18.83 -12.20 5.10
N PRO A 91 19.45 -12.23 3.91
CA PRO A 91 20.18 -13.41 3.47
C PRO A 91 21.34 -13.69 4.43
N ARG A 92 21.49 -14.95 4.86
CA ARG A 92 22.58 -15.39 5.74
C ARG A 92 23.50 -16.34 5.00
N ASP A 93 24.80 -16.23 5.28
CA ASP A 93 25.84 -17.15 4.78
C ASP A 93 25.84 -17.34 3.25
N GLY A 94 25.49 -16.29 2.50
CA GLY A 94 25.41 -16.33 1.02
C GLY A 94 24.21 -17.10 0.47
N SER A 95 23.22 -17.44 1.31
CA SER A 95 22.00 -18.14 0.93
C SER A 95 20.78 -17.21 1.05
N LEU A 96 19.94 -17.21 0.01
CA LEU A 96 18.66 -16.51 -0.02
C LEU A 96 17.50 -17.34 0.56
N ARG A 97 17.75 -18.59 0.99
CA ARG A 97 16.70 -19.50 1.51
C ARG A 97 16.01 -18.98 2.77
N GLU A 98 16.70 -18.13 3.55
CA GLU A 98 16.10 -17.51 4.74
C GLU A 98 15.31 -16.23 4.40
N SER A 99 15.39 -15.74 3.16
CA SER A 99 14.77 -14.50 2.70
C SER A 99 13.58 -14.72 1.75
N GLU A 100 12.85 -15.84 1.90
CA GLU A 100 11.69 -16.17 1.04
C GLU A 100 10.67 -15.02 0.97
N ALA A 101 10.30 -14.45 2.12
CA ALA A 101 9.35 -13.34 2.18
C ALA A 101 9.85 -12.06 1.49
N PHE A 102 11.16 -11.81 1.51
CA PHE A 102 11.75 -10.67 0.80
C PHE A 102 11.77 -10.90 -0.71
N LEU A 103 12.08 -12.13 -1.15
CA LEU A 103 12.06 -12.47 -2.58
C LEU A 103 10.65 -12.41 -3.16
N GLU A 104 9.65 -12.89 -2.41
CA GLU A 104 8.24 -12.78 -2.82
C GLU A 104 7.80 -11.32 -2.93
N PHE A 105 8.25 -10.46 -2.00
CA PHE A 105 8.00 -9.02 -2.09
C PHE A 105 8.63 -8.41 -3.35
N LEU A 106 9.90 -8.71 -3.63
CA LEU A 106 10.59 -8.22 -4.82
C LEU A 106 9.91 -8.71 -6.11
N GLU A 107 9.50 -9.97 -6.16
CA GLU A 107 8.76 -10.55 -7.29
C GLU A 107 7.41 -9.85 -7.49
N ALA A 108 6.66 -9.59 -6.42
CA ALA A 108 5.37 -8.89 -6.49
C ALA A 108 5.53 -7.46 -7.03
N VAL A 109 6.62 -6.78 -6.69
CA VAL A 109 6.95 -5.44 -7.21
C VAL A 109 7.58 -5.52 -8.62
N GLY A 110 8.03 -6.69 -9.06
CA GLY A 110 8.69 -6.91 -10.35
C GLY A 110 10.17 -6.50 -10.36
N VAL A 111 10.81 -6.40 -9.19
CA VAL A 111 12.21 -6.01 -9.03
C VAL A 111 13.10 -7.25 -8.90
N SER A 112 14.23 -7.24 -9.58
CA SER A 112 15.24 -8.29 -9.48
C SER A 112 15.96 -8.25 -8.12
N PRO A 113 16.23 -9.39 -7.48
CA PRO A 113 16.99 -9.44 -6.23
C PRO A 113 18.46 -9.00 -6.37
N LEU A 114 18.98 -8.90 -7.59
CA LEU A 114 20.30 -8.32 -7.85
C LEU A 114 20.24 -6.79 -7.90
N ASP A 115 19.05 -6.23 -8.13
CA ASP A 115 18.82 -4.82 -8.44
C ASP A 115 17.93 -4.17 -7.38
N VAL A 116 18.17 -4.50 -6.10
CA VAL A 116 17.41 -3.99 -4.94
C VAL A 116 17.36 -2.45 -4.89
N GLY A 117 18.30 -1.77 -5.53
CA GLY A 117 18.28 -0.31 -5.67
C GLY A 117 17.10 0.22 -6.50
N GLU A 118 16.60 -0.55 -7.47
CA GLU A 118 15.42 -0.20 -8.30
C GLU A 118 14.11 -0.24 -7.49
N LEU A 119 14.14 -0.86 -6.31
CA LEU A 119 13.01 -0.87 -5.41
C LEU A 119 12.70 0.55 -4.88
N VAL A 120 13.69 1.43 -4.78
CA VAL A 120 13.46 2.83 -4.35
C VAL A 120 12.70 3.58 -5.44
N GLY A 121 11.58 4.17 -5.08
CA GLY A 121 10.63 4.82 -5.98
C GLY A 121 9.52 3.89 -6.49
N ALA A 122 9.59 2.59 -6.19
CA ALA A 122 8.51 1.66 -6.53
C ALA A 122 7.24 1.97 -5.72
N ARG A 123 6.08 1.79 -6.37
CA ARG A 123 4.77 1.92 -5.75
C ARG A 123 4.29 0.56 -5.26
N VAL A 124 4.02 0.47 -3.96
CA VAL A 124 3.55 -0.74 -3.29
C VAL A 124 2.08 -0.52 -2.91
N PRO A 125 1.14 -1.32 -3.43
CA PRO A 125 -0.27 -1.23 -3.09
C PRO A 125 -0.53 -1.26 -1.57
N ALA A 126 -1.34 -0.32 -1.09
CA ALA A 126 -1.66 -0.16 0.31
C ALA A 126 -3.04 0.49 0.49
N THR A 127 -3.68 0.21 1.62
CA THR A 127 -4.97 0.80 2.00
C THR A 127 -4.78 1.57 3.30
N TYR A 128 -5.33 2.77 3.38
CA TYR A 128 -5.39 3.53 4.62
C TYR A 128 -6.59 3.10 5.46
N ASP A 129 -6.32 2.65 6.68
CA ASP A 129 -7.28 2.46 7.75
C ASP A 129 -7.14 3.58 8.80
N PRO A 130 -8.23 4.19 9.28
CA PRO A 130 -8.16 5.30 10.23
C PRO A 130 -7.73 4.91 11.64
N GLU A 131 -7.88 3.64 12.04
CA GLU A 131 -7.48 3.13 13.36
C GLU A 131 -6.03 2.61 13.36
N THR A 132 -5.64 1.87 12.32
CA THR A 132 -4.32 1.23 12.23
C THR A 132 -3.31 1.99 11.35
N GLY A 133 -3.79 2.89 10.49
CA GLY A 133 -2.99 3.67 9.56
C GLY A 133 -2.85 2.99 8.20
N TRP A 134 -1.76 3.28 7.50
CA TRP A 134 -1.48 2.64 6.21
C TRP A 134 -1.13 1.16 6.38
N GLU A 135 -1.91 0.30 5.74
CA GLU A 135 -1.66 -1.13 5.67
C GLU A 135 -1.27 -1.55 4.25
N VAL A 136 -0.09 -2.17 4.14
CA VAL A 136 0.39 -2.75 2.88
C VAL A 136 -0.44 -4.00 2.55
N ASP A 137 -0.75 -4.18 1.27
CA ASP A 137 -1.48 -5.35 0.78
C ASP A 137 -0.81 -6.66 1.21
N ALA A 138 -1.64 -7.68 1.48
CA ALA A 138 -1.16 -8.97 1.98
C ALA A 138 -0.17 -9.66 1.02
N ALA A 139 -0.14 -9.30 -0.26
CA ALA A 139 0.83 -9.84 -1.21
C ALA A 139 2.26 -9.29 -1.01
N TYR A 140 2.40 -8.12 -0.39
CA TYR A 140 3.66 -7.38 -0.23
C TYR A 140 4.13 -7.34 1.24
N ARG A 141 3.36 -7.93 2.15
CA ARG A 141 3.68 -7.98 3.58
C ARG A 141 4.64 -9.13 3.89
N ALA A 142 5.55 -8.90 4.85
CA ALA A 142 6.48 -9.93 5.33
C ALA A 142 5.78 -11.17 5.93
N GLU A 143 4.56 -11.01 6.49
CA GLU A 143 3.78 -12.08 7.12
C GLU A 143 2.97 -12.97 6.14
N SER A 144 2.97 -12.63 4.85
CA SER A 144 2.17 -13.30 3.81
C SER A 144 2.42 -14.80 3.68
N ASN A 145 3.62 -15.25 4.06
CA ASN A 145 4.03 -16.64 3.97
C ASN A 145 3.27 -17.54 4.96
N GLY A 146 3.01 -17.09 6.19
CA GLY A 146 2.26 -17.87 7.19
C GLY A 146 0.80 -18.08 6.80
N ALA A 147 0.15 -17.02 6.31
CA ALA A 147 -1.25 -17.07 5.87
C ALA A 147 -1.43 -17.91 4.60
N ARG A 148 -0.53 -17.80 3.61
CA ARG A 148 -0.55 -18.66 2.40
C ARG A 148 -0.27 -20.12 2.73
N ARG A 149 0.70 -20.40 3.61
CA ARG A 149 1.07 -21.77 3.99
C ARG A 149 -0.06 -22.44 4.79
N LEU A 150 -0.76 -21.69 5.64
CA LEU A 150 -1.98 -22.14 6.32
C LEU A 150 -3.15 -22.35 5.36
N ALA A 151 -3.34 -21.45 4.38
CA ALA A 151 -4.37 -21.61 3.35
C ALA A 151 -4.11 -22.84 2.48
N ALA A 152 -2.87 -23.04 2.03
CA ALA A 152 -2.43 -24.21 1.27
C ALA A 152 -2.53 -25.50 2.10
N ALA A 153 -2.14 -25.47 3.38
CA ALA A 153 -2.29 -26.61 4.29
C ALA A 153 -3.77 -26.95 4.53
N ARG A 154 -4.64 -25.94 4.65
CA ARG A 154 -6.08 -26.13 4.81
C ARG A 154 -6.70 -26.72 3.56
N ASP A 155 -6.32 -26.23 2.39
CA ASP A 155 -6.81 -26.71 1.09
C ASP A 155 -6.34 -28.15 0.82
N TRP A 156 -5.08 -28.46 1.13
CA TRP A 156 -4.54 -29.82 1.08
C TRP A 156 -5.28 -30.76 2.06
N LEU A 157 -5.48 -30.33 3.30
CA LEU A 157 -6.21 -31.10 4.32
C LEU A 157 -7.65 -31.37 3.90
N TRP A 158 -8.31 -30.39 3.27
CA TRP A 158 -9.66 -30.56 2.72
C TRP A 158 -9.69 -31.52 1.55
N THR A 159 -8.76 -31.37 0.61
CA THR A 159 -8.62 -32.21 -0.58
C THR A 159 -8.38 -33.68 -0.21
N TYR A 160 -7.52 -33.94 0.77
CA TYR A 160 -7.15 -35.29 1.18
C TYR A 160 -7.88 -35.79 2.43
N ARG A 161 -8.93 -35.09 2.89
CA ARG A 161 -9.67 -35.43 4.11
C ARG A 161 -10.14 -36.88 4.15
N THR A 162 -10.70 -37.36 3.04
CA THR A 162 -11.21 -38.73 2.92
C THR A 162 -10.08 -39.76 2.95
N TRP A 163 -8.95 -39.47 2.31
CA TRP A 163 -7.76 -40.32 2.34
C TRP A 163 -7.09 -40.35 3.73
N LEU A 164 -7.06 -39.22 4.43
CA LEU A 164 -6.56 -39.14 5.81
C LEU A 164 -7.42 -39.98 6.77
N LEU A 165 -8.74 -39.93 6.64
CA LEU A 165 -9.64 -40.78 7.44
C LEU A 165 -9.43 -42.27 7.13
N ALA A 166 -9.25 -42.63 5.85
CA ALA A 166 -8.95 -43.99 5.46
C ALA A 166 -7.59 -44.47 6.03
N ALA A 167 -6.55 -43.64 5.93
CA ALA A 167 -5.23 -43.94 6.49
C ALA A 167 -5.25 -44.03 8.01
N LEU A 168 -6.02 -43.18 8.69
CA LEU A 168 -6.22 -43.25 10.15
C LEU A 168 -6.96 -44.52 10.55
N LEU A 169 -7.97 -44.94 9.79
CA LEU A 169 -8.72 -46.17 10.08
C LEU A 169 -7.81 -47.40 9.94
N VAL A 170 -7.13 -47.53 8.80
CA VAL A 170 -6.26 -48.68 8.51
C VAL A 170 -5.02 -48.67 9.40
N GLY A 171 -4.36 -47.52 9.52
CA GLY A 171 -3.19 -47.35 10.38
C GLY A 171 -3.53 -47.51 11.86
N GLY A 172 -4.69 -47.01 12.30
CA GLY A 172 -5.17 -47.15 13.67
C GLY A 172 -5.43 -48.60 14.04
N GLU A 173 -6.01 -49.39 13.14
CA GLU A 173 -6.22 -50.82 13.37
C GLU A 173 -4.87 -51.58 13.47
N LEU A 174 -3.92 -51.26 12.60
CA LEU A 174 -2.58 -51.87 12.65
C LEU A 174 -1.83 -51.53 13.94
N VAL A 175 -1.89 -50.27 14.39
CA VAL A 175 -1.29 -49.84 15.67
C VAL A 175 -1.97 -50.52 16.84
N PHE A 176 -3.29 -50.68 16.81
CA PHE A 176 -4.05 -51.38 17.84
C PHE A 176 -3.63 -52.85 17.94
N VAL A 177 -3.51 -53.56 16.81
CA VAL A 177 -3.04 -54.95 16.78
C VAL A 177 -1.59 -55.04 17.27
N ALA A 178 -0.71 -54.14 16.84
CA ALA A 178 0.67 -54.09 17.30
C ALA A 178 0.77 -53.89 18.82
N LEU A 179 -0.07 -53.04 19.41
CA LEU A 179 -0.17 -52.85 20.86
C LEU A 179 -0.65 -54.10 21.58
N ILE A 180 -1.65 -54.81 21.04
CA ILE A 180 -2.11 -56.08 21.63
C ILE A 180 -0.97 -57.10 21.64
N ILE A 181 -0.24 -57.23 20.53
CA ILE A 181 0.91 -58.14 20.44
C ILE A 181 2.01 -57.73 21.43
N LEU A 182 2.29 -56.44 21.59
CA LEU A 182 3.30 -55.97 22.54
C LEU A 182 2.93 -56.28 24.01
N VAL A 183 1.64 -56.18 24.35
CA VAL A 183 1.16 -56.35 25.74
C VAL A 183 0.92 -57.82 26.10
N TYR A 184 0.52 -58.64 25.14
CA TYR A 184 0.08 -60.03 25.38
C TYR A 184 0.89 -61.10 24.64
N GLY A 185 1.87 -60.72 23.80
CA GLY A 185 2.74 -61.61 23.04
C GLY A 185 4.04 -61.95 23.74
#